data_AF-A0A9E2XG31-F1
#
_entry.id   AF-A0A9E2XG31-F1
#
_cell.length_a   1.000
_cell.length_b   1.000
_cell.length_c   1.000
_cell.angle_alpha   90.00
_cell.angle_beta   90.00
_cell.angle_gamma   90.00
#
_symmetry.space_group_name_H-M   'P 1'
#
loop_
_entity.id
_entity.type
_entity.pdbx_description
1 polymer ?
#
loop_
_entity_poly.entity_id
_entity_poly.type
_entity_poly.pdbx_seq_one_letter_code
_entity_poly.pdbx_strand_id
1 'polypeptide(L)'
;MPRCVLTVFGLVSLVVSGVASAQDQGMRGQGHSENHDWYQDLKQPGTGYSCCNGTANGAEGDCRPTRAYMNDEGVWYALLEGRWVQVSPSVVLDQMAPDGRSHICANKMGRIYCFLRGSPKI
;
A
#
# COMPACT_ATOMS: atom_id res chain seq x y z
N MET A 1 19.25 42.41 51.79
CA MET A 1 20.00 41.98 50.59
C MET A 1 20.92 40.85 51.04
N PRO A 2 20.94 39.64 50.45
CA PRO A 2 20.65 39.25 49.05
C PRO A 2 19.21 38.68 48.87
N ARG A 3 18.62 38.41 47.68
CA ARG A 3 19.05 38.02 46.31
C ARG A 3 19.50 36.56 46.12
N CYS A 4 18.56 35.67 45.78
CA CYS A 4 18.42 35.12 44.41
C CYS A 4 17.38 33.98 44.38
N VAL A 5 16.36 34.12 43.50
CA VAL A 5 15.46 33.03 43.12
C VAL A 5 16.02 32.39 41.86
N LEU A 6 16.16 31.07 41.82
CA LEU A 6 16.46 30.31 40.60
C LEU A 6 15.66 29.00 40.60
N THR A 7 14.48 29.06 39.98
CA THR A 7 13.61 27.91 39.76
C THR A 7 14.19 27.04 38.64
N VAL A 8 14.62 25.81 38.95
CA VAL A 8 15.12 24.87 37.94
C VAL A 8 13.95 24.04 37.39
N PHE A 9 13.49 24.36 36.19
CA PHE A 9 12.56 23.52 35.44
C PHE A 9 13.32 22.34 34.81
N GLY A 10 13.13 21.14 35.35
CA GLY A 10 13.66 19.90 34.78
C GLY A 10 12.86 19.45 33.55
N LEU A 11 13.53 19.31 32.40
CA LEU A 11 12.93 18.87 31.14
C LEU A 11 12.54 17.39 31.18
N VAL A 12 11.27 17.08 30.88
CA VAL A 12 10.81 15.71 30.63
C VAL A 12 10.90 15.42 29.12
N SER A 13 11.91 14.68 28.70
CA SER A 13 12.08 14.27 27.31
C SER A 13 11.16 13.09 26.96
N LEU A 14 10.02 13.41 26.33
CA LEU A 14 9.12 12.43 25.72
C LEU A 14 9.73 11.85 24.43
N VAL A 15 10.29 10.65 24.52
CA VAL A 15 10.72 9.87 23.35
C VAL A 15 9.52 9.23 22.66
N VAL A 16 8.97 9.91 21.64
CA VAL A 16 7.90 9.36 20.80
C VAL A 16 8.52 8.44 19.75
N SER A 17 8.62 7.15 20.07
CA SER A 17 8.99 6.12 19.10
C SER A 17 7.89 5.98 18.05
N GLY A 18 8.19 6.37 16.80
CA GLY A 18 7.26 6.28 15.68
C GLY A 18 6.95 4.84 15.30
N VAL A 19 5.81 4.32 15.74
CA VAL A 19 5.25 3.07 15.23
C VAL A 19 4.68 3.32 13.83
N ALA A 20 5.34 2.80 12.80
CA ALA A 20 4.80 2.77 11.44
C ALA A 20 3.53 1.90 11.44
N SER A 21 2.36 2.53 11.42
CA SER A 21 1.11 1.83 11.68
C SER A 21 0.70 0.93 10.52
N ALA A 22 0.47 -0.36 10.80
CA ALA A 22 0.03 -1.34 9.80
C ALA A 22 -1.39 -1.09 9.25
N GLN A 23 -2.03 0.00 9.66
CA GLN A 23 -3.36 0.44 9.23
C GLN A 23 -3.37 1.19 7.89
N ASP A 24 -2.25 1.80 7.46
CA ASP A 24 -2.26 2.64 6.25
C ASP A 24 -2.24 1.88 4.92
N GLN A 25 -2.12 0.54 4.93
CA GLN A 25 -1.91 -0.23 3.68
C GLN A 25 -3.15 -0.30 2.78
N GLY A 26 -2.94 -0.10 1.47
CA GLY A 26 -4.01 -0.15 0.45
C GLY A 26 -4.74 1.17 0.22
N MET A 27 -4.28 2.27 0.82
CA MET A 27 -4.78 3.63 0.57
C MET A 27 -4.28 4.19 -0.78
N ARG A 28 -4.97 5.21 -1.31
CA ARG A 28 -4.51 6.04 -2.44
C ARG A 28 -3.04 6.45 -2.30
N GLY A 29 -2.28 6.35 -3.39
CA GLY A 29 -0.94 6.95 -3.50
C GLY A 29 0.17 6.33 -2.65
N GLN A 30 -0.19 5.65 -1.57
CA GLN A 30 0.75 5.07 -0.63
C GLN A 30 1.67 4.06 -1.33
N GLY A 31 2.99 4.28 -1.27
CA GLY A 31 3.93 3.39 -1.92
C GLY A 31 3.78 3.34 -3.44
N HIS A 32 3.21 4.37 -4.08
CA HIS A 32 3.09 4.39 -5.53
C HIS A 32 4.44 4.68 -6.19
N SER A 33 5.04 5.81 -5.83
CA SER A 33 6.31 6.33 -6.35
C SER A 33 7.45 5.31 -6.31
N GLU A 34 7.56 4.60 -5.19
CA GLU A 34 8.60 3.63 -4.87
C GLU A 34 8.56 2.37 -5.77
N ASN A 35 7.43 2.18 -6.45
CA ASN A 35 7.11 0.97 -7.22
C ASN A 35 6.65 1.32 -8.66
N HIS A 36 6.57 2.61 -9.01
CA HIS A 36 6.03 3.12 -10.28
C HIS A 36 6.77 2.58 -11.50
N ASP A 37 8.11 2.54 -11.41
CA ASP A 37 8.99 2.10 -12.50
C ASP A 37 8.67 0.69 -13.00
N TRP A 38 8.11 -0.20 -12.17
CA TRP A 38 7.60 -1.50 -12.60
C TRP A 38 6.09 -1.46 -12.91
N TYR A 39 5.29 -0.70 -12.14
CA TYR A 39 3.84 -0.62 -12.36
C TYR A 39 3.48 -0.19 -13.79
N GLN A 40 4.26 0.68 -14.42
CA GLN A 40 4.06 1.13 -15.80
C GLN A 40 4.13 -0.01 -16.84
N ASP A 41 4.90 -1.07 -16.56
CA ASP A 41 5.07 -2.20 -17.48
C ASP A 41 3.95 -3.24 -17.35
N LEU A 42 3.28 -3.31 -16.19
CA LEU A 42 2.18 -4.23 -15.93
C LEU A 42 1.00 -3.99 -16.90
N LYS A 43 0.45 -5.07 -17.48
CA LYS A 43 -0.71 -5.04 -18.39
C LYS A 43 -1.87 -5.91 -17.88
N GLN A 44 -3.09 -5.42 -18.06
CA GLN A 44 -4.34 -6.09 -17.67
C GLN A 44 -4.51 -7.43 -18.41
N PRO A 45 -4.94 -8.52 -17.72
CA PRO A 45 -5.22 -9.80 -18.36
C PRO A 45 -6.25 -9.66 -19.49
N GLY A 46 -6.00 -10.32 -20.62
CA GLY A 46 -6.92 -10.41 -21.76
C GLY A 46 -7.09 -9.13 -22.62
N THR A 47 -6.77 -7.94 -22.10
CA THR A 47 -6.90 -6.67 -22.85
C THR A 47 -5.58 -6.04 -23.25
N GLY A 48 -4.49 -6.29 -22.50
CA GLY A 48 -3.20 -5.66 -22.73
C GLY A 48 -3.14 -4.17 -22.35
N TYR A 49 -4.22 -3.59 -21.81
CA TYR A 49 -4.22 -2.21 -21.32
C TYR A 49 -3.30 -2.04 -20.11
N SER A 50 -2.80 -0.82 -19.86
CA SER A 50 -1.97 -0.55 -18.69
C SER A 50 -2.67 -0.90 -17.38
N CYS A 51 -1.95 -1.52 -16.45
CA CYS A 51 -2.38 -1.63 -15.06
C CYS A 51 -2.16 -0.34 -14.26
N CYS A 52 -1.31 0.57 -14.75
CA CYS A 52 -0.93 1.78 -14.05
C CYS A 52 -1.36 3.02 -14.84
N ASN A 53 -1.98 3.97 -14.14
CA ASN A 53 -2.39 5.27 -14.62
C ASN A 53 -1.99 6.32 -13.59
N GLY A 54 -0.67 6.55 -13.52
CA GLY A 54 0.01 7.44 -12.60
C GLY A 54 1.42 7.77 -13.12
N THR A 55 2.04 8.79 -12.55
CA THR A 55 3.42 9.21 -12.85
C THR A 55 4.34 8.92 -11.65
N ALA A 56 5.65 8.78 -11.87
CA ALA A 56 6.60 8.49 -10.80
C ALA A 56 6.55 9.50 -9.63
N ASN A 57 6.38 10.79 -9.95
CA ASN A 57 6.23 11.88 -8.98
C ASN A 57 4.77 12.07 -8.52
N GLY A 58 3.84 11.24 -8.99
CA GLY A 58 2.42 11.34 -8.74
C GLY A 58 2.00 10.63 -7.46
N ALA A 59 1.82 11.40 -6.38
CA ALA A 59 1.26 10.90 -5.12
C ALA A 59 -0.20 10.39 -5.22
N GLU A 60 -0.85 10.41 -6.39
CA GLU A 60 -2.22 9.93 -6.63
C GLU A 60 -2.28 8.72 -7.59
N GLY A 61 -1.27 7.85 -7.57
CA GLY A 61 -1.31 6.61 -8.35
C GLY A 61 -2.46 5.67 -8.03
N ASP A 62 -2.85 4.88 -9.03
CA ASP A 62 -3.87 3.86 -8.94
C ASP A 62 -3.34 2.51 -8.42
N CYS A 63 -2.08 2.17 -8.72
CA CYS A 63 -1.37 1.03 -8.15
C CYS A 63 -0.72 1.36 -6.79
N ARG A 64 -0.93 0.52 -5.78
CA ARG A 64 -0.25 0.57 -4.48
C ARG A 64 0.00 -0.80 -3.87
N PRO A 65 0.95 -0.95 -2.93
CA PRO A 65 1.04 -2.12 -2.07
C PRO A 65 -0.21 -2.29 -1.23
N THR A 66 -0.57 -3.53 -0.93
CA THR A 66 -1.72 -3.87 -0.09
C THR A 66 -1.46 -5.11 0.77
N ARG A 67 -2.30 -5.29 1.78
CA ARG A 67 -2.44 -6.56 2.48
C ARG A 67 -3.43 -7.43 1.70
N ALA A 68 -3.12 -8.71 1.51
CA ALA A 68 -4.04 -9.66 0.92
C ALA A 68 -4.05 -10.98 1.70
N TYR A 69 -5.15 -11.70 1.62
CA TYR A 69 -5.24 -13.11 2.03
C TYR A 69 -6.08 -13.88 1.01
N MET A 70 -5.93 -15.20 1.01
CA MET A 70 -6.77 -16.13 0.26
C MET A 70 -7.65 -16.87 1.27
N ASN A 71 -8.93 -17.09 0.96
CA ASN A 71 -9.79 -17.98 1.76
C ASN A 71 -9.56 -19.46 1.38
N ASP A 72 -10.19 -20.38 2.11
CA ASP A 72 -10.05 -21.83 1.88
C ASP A 72 -10.61 -22.30 0.52
N GLU A 73 -11.39 -21.45 -0.17
CA GLU A 73 -11.96 -21.70 -1.50
C GLU A 73 -11.06 -21.18 -2.65
N GLY A 74 -9.90 -20.61 -2.33
CA GLY A 74 -8.97 -20.05 -3.33
C GLY A 74 -9.26 -18.59 -3.73
N VAL A 75 -10.21 -17.93 -3.08
CA VAL A 75 -10.64 -16.56 -3.39
C VAL A 75 -9.75 -15.54 -2.68
N TRP A 76 -9.16 -14.63 -3.47
CA TRP A 76 -8.36 -13.52 -2.94
C TRP A 76 -9.22 -12.40 -2.38
N TYR A 77 -8.80 -11.88 -1.23
CA TYR A 77 -9.28 -10.64 -0.63
C TYR A 77 -8.10 -9.69 -0.44
N ALA A 78 -8.30 -8.41 -0.75
CA ALA A 78 -7.29 -7.37 -0.64
C ALA A 78 -7.82 -6.17 0.16
N LEU A 79 -6.92 -5.46 0.85
CA LEU A 79 -7.25 -4.23 1.57
C LEU A 79 -7.22 -3.05 0.59
N LEU A 80 -8.36 -2.39 0.42
CA LEU A 80 -8.56 -1.32 -0.55
C LEU A 80 -9.25 -0.15 0.16
N GLU A 81 -8.57 0.99 0.33
CA GLU A 81 -9.13 2.16 1.04
C GLU A 81 -9.73 1.78 2.42
N GLY A 82 -9.01 0.99 3.21
CA GLY A 82 -9.42 0.55 4.56
C GLY A 82 -10.49 -0.55 4.63
N ARG A 83 -11.02 -1.05 3.51
CA ARG A 83 -11.96 -2.19 3.47
C ARG A 83 -11.37 -3.43 2.80
N TRP A 84 -11.70 -4.60 3.32
CA TRP A 84 -11.42 -5.86 2.62
C TRP A 84 -12.41 -6.04 1.47
N VAL A 85 -11.89 -6.24 0.27
CA VAL A 85 -12.69 -6.47 -0.94
C VAL A 85 -12.27 -7.77 -1.62
N GLN A 86 -13.23 -8.49 -2.16
CA GLN A 86 -12.99 -9.66 -3.00
C GLN A 86 -12.32 -9.23 -4.31
N VAL A 87 -11.26 -9.93 -4.70
CA VAL A 87 -10.56 -9.73 -5.98
C VAL A 87 -11.13 -10.71 -7.00
N SER A 88 -11.53 -10.21 -8.18
CA SER A 88 -11.94 -11.09 -9.28
C SER A 88 -10.75 -11.91 -9.79
N PRO A 89 -10.89 -13.24 -10.01
CA PRO A 89 -9.84 -14.05 -10.64
C PRO A 89 -9.37 -13.48 -11.99
N SER A 90 -10.26 -12.82 -12.74
CA SER A 90 -9.96 -12.22 -14.04
C SER A 90 -9.01 -11.01 -14.00
N VAL A 91 -8.73 -10.43 -12.83
CA VAL A 91 -7.78 -9.32 -12.66
C VAL A 91 -6.49 -9.72 -11.94
N VAL A 92 -6.35 -11.01 -11.59
CA VAL A 92 -5.12 -11.54 -10.98
C VAL A 92 -4.08 -11.72 -12.08
N LEU A 93 -2.91 -11.11 -11.90
CA LEU A 93 -1.79 -11.24 -12.82
C LEU A 93 -1.02 -12.54 -12.54
N ASP A 94 -0.56 -13.22 -13.59
CA ASP A 94 0.29 -14.41 -13.47
C ASP A 94 1.78 -14.07 -13.40
N GLN A 95 2.11 -13.17 -12.48
CA GLN A 95 3.49 -12.84 -12.09
C GLN A 95 3.50 -12.43 -10.61
N MET A 96 4.67 -12.47 -9.98
CA MET A 96 4.86 -12.01 -8.60
C MET A 96 5.38 -10.57 -8.60
N ALA A 97 5.06 -9.79 -7.56
CA ALA A 97 5.71 -8.51 -7.33
C ALA A 97 7.19 -8.71 -6.95
N PRO A 98 8.13 -7.83 -7.40
CA PRO A 98 9.56 -7.98 -7.10
C PRO A 98 9.91 -7.94 -5.60
N ASP A 99 9.09 -7.27 -4.79
CA ASP A 99 9.25 -7.16 -3.33
C ASP A 99 8.55 -8.30 -2.53
N GLY A 100 7.90 -9.24 -3.24
CA GLY A 100 7.14 -10.35 -2.66
C GLY A 100 5.86 -9.96 -1.91
N ARG A 101 5.41 -8.70 -2.00
CA ARG A 101 4.17 -8.22 -1.38
C ARG A 101 3.00 -8.31 -2.37
N SER A 102 1.78 -8.09 -1.87
CA SER A 102 0.59 -8.01 -2.72
C SER A 102 0.37 -6.57 -3.18
N HIS A 103 -0.04 -6.37 -4.42
CA HIS A 103 -0.26 -5.02 -4.99
C HIS A 103 -1.60 -4.95 -5.70
N ILE A 104 -2.24 -3.78 -5.65
CA ILE A 104 -3.58 -3.55 -6.17
C ILE A 104 -3.65 -2.26 -6.97
N CYS A 105 -4.10 -2.38 -8.22
CA CYS A 105 -4.37 -1.25 -9.11
C CYS A 105 -5.89 -1.09 -9.24
N ALA A 106 -6.41 0.05 -8.78
CA ALA A 106 -7.84 0.32 -8.77
C ALA A 106 -8.15 1.82 -8.93
N ASN A 107 -9.27 2.14 -9.58
CA ASN A 107 -9.66 3.52 -9.90
C ASN A 107 -10.31 4.25 -8.70
N LYS A 108 -10.69 5.52 -8.87
CA LYS A 108 -11.32 6.35 -7.81
C LYS A 108 -12.68 5.80 -7.32
N MET A 109 -13.31 4.86 -8.04
CA MET A 109 -14.54 4.17 -7.65
C MET A 109 -14.30 2.80 -6.98
N GLY A 110 -13.04 2.39 -6.80
CA GLY A 110 -12.67 1.09 -6.23
C GLY A 110 -12.74 -0.08 -7.21
N ARG A 111 -12.95 0.15 -8.52
CA ARG A 111 -12.87 -0.91 -9.53
C ARG A 111 -11.42 -1.36 -9.67
N ILE A 112 -11.15 -2.62 -9.31
CA ILE A 112 -9.87 -3.30 -9.50
C ILE A 112 -9.75 -3.74 -10.97
N TYR A 113 -8.55 -3.62 -11.54
CA TYR A 113 -8.22 -4.12 -12.89
C TYR A 113 -6.90 -4.90 -12.94
N CYS A 114 -6.02 -4.72 -11.96
CA CYS A 114 -4.86 -5.58 -11.76
C CYS A 114 -4.62 -5.85 -10.28
N PHE A 115 -4.28 -7.10 -9.96
CA PHE A 115 -3.86 -7.55 -8.64
C PHE A 115 -2.66 -8.49 -8.76
N LEU A 116 -1.61 -8.22 -7.99
CA LEU A 116 -0.46 -9.09 -7.83
C LEU A 116 -0.58 -9.80 -6.49
N ARG A 117 -0.49 -11.14 -6.52
CA ARG A 117 -0.39 -11.98 -5.33
C ARG A 117 1.00 -11.84 -4.71
N GLY A 118 1.07 -11.65 -3.39
CA GLY A 118 2.32 -11.73 -2.65
C GLY A 118 2.84 -13.17 -2.58
N SER A 119 4.13 -13.32 -2.28
CA SER A 119 4.73 -14.63 -2.06
C SER A 119 4.13 -15.29 -0.82
N PRO A 120 3.86 -16.61 -0.83
CA PRO A 120 3.48 -17.34 0.38
C PRO A 120 4.51 -17.11 1.49
N LYS A 121 4.02 -16.80 2.70
CA LYS A 121 4.87 -16.78 3.90
C LYS A 121 5.03 -18.22 4.37
N ILE A 122 6.17 -18.82 4.02
CA ILE A 122 6.71 -20.05 4.62
C ILE A 122 7.17 -19.80 6.05
#